data_AF-A0A969EVE3-F1
#
_entry.id   AF-A0A969EVE3-F1
#
_cell.length_a   1.000
_cell.length_b   1.000
_cell.length_c   1.000
_cell.angle_alpha   90.00
_cell.angle_beta   90.00
_cell.angle_gamma   90.00
#
_symmetry.space_group_name_H-M   'P 1'
#
loop_
_entity.id
_entity.type
_entity.pdbx_description
1 polymer ?
#
loop_
_entity_poly.entity_id
_entity_poly.type
_entity_poly.pdbx_seq_one_letter_code
_entity_poly.pdbx_strand_id
1 'polypeptide(L)'
;MQALSELVVAIEQQFAITLAIVSGGNSANHEWYESTQAVGRINNLRLGEAILLGCEAINRQPVPGLHTHAFQLVAEVIESKDKALVTLR
;
A
#
# COMPACT_ATOMS: atom_id res chain seq x y z
N MET A 1 -3.67 -13.75 -1.86
CA MET A 1 -4.64 -13.83 -0.73
C MET A 1 -5.15 -15.24 -0.50
N GLN A 2 -5.42 -16.00 -1.58
CA GLN A 2 -5.79 -17.42 -1.53
C GLN A 2 -4.83 -18.28 -0.67
N ALA A 3 -3.52 -18.28 -0.98
CA ALA A 3 -2.54 -19.11 -0.26
C ALA A 3 -2.50 -18.88 1.26
N LEU A 4 -2.62 -17.62 1.71
CA LEU A 4 -2.70 -17.31 3.14
C LEU A 4 -3.98 -17.87 3.76
N SER A 5 -5.10 -17.81 3.04
CA SER A 5 -6.39 -18.35 3.51
C SER A 5 -6.35 -19.88 3.63
N GLU A 6 -5.71 -20.56 2.69
CA GLU A 6 -5.51 -22.02 2.73
C GLU A 6 -4.64 -22.43 3.92
N LEU A 7 -3.55 -21.69 4.18
CA LEU A 7 -2.70 -21.94 5.34
C LEU A 7 -3.45 -21.76 6.66
N VAL A 8 -4.28 -20.72 6.77
CA VAL A 8 -5.12 -20.50 7.96
C VAL A 8 -6.06 -21.67 8.20
N VAL A 9 -6.74 -22.13 7.14
CA VAL A 9 -7.65 -23.29 7.25
C VAL A 9 -6.90 -24.53 7.71
N ALA A 10 -5.72 -24.79 7.15
CA ALA A 10 -4.89 -25.94 7.55
C ALA A 10 -4.47 -25.87 9.03
N ILE A 11 -4.02 -24.70 9.51
CA ILE A 11 -3.62 -24.50 10.91
C ILE A 11 -4.81 -24.68 11.86
N GLU A 12 -5.95 -24.07 11.56
CA GLU A 12 -7.15 -24.19 12.41
C GLU A 12 -7.64 -25.63 12.52
N GLN A 13 -7.62 -26.39 11.41
CA GLN A 13 -7.98 -27.80 11.39
C GLN A 13 -6.98 -28.66 12.18
N GLN A 14 -5.68 -28.42 12.00
CA GLN A 14 -4.64 -29.22 12.65
C GLN A 14 -4.63 -29.05 14.17
N PHE A 15 -4.87 -27.84 14.66
CA PHE A 15 -4.76 -27.52 16.08
C PHE A 15 -6.12 -27.37 16.78
N ALA A 16 -7.23 -27.51 16.05
CA ALA A 16 -8.60 -27.28 16.55
C ALA A 16 -8.75 -25.91 17.23
N ILE A 17 -8.13 -24.88 16.64
CA ILE A 17 -8.20 -23.49 17.08
C ILE A 17 -8.94 -22.64 16.05
N THR A 18 -9.31 -21.42 16.44
CA THR A 18 -9.80 -20.40 15.51
C THR A 18 -8.96 -19.14 15.66
N LEU A 19 -8.40 -18.67 14.56
CA LEU A 19 -7.61 -17.44 14.53
C LEU A 19 -8.57 -16.26 14.38
N ALA A 20 -8.71 -15.49 15.46
CA ALA A 20 -9.55 -14.28 15.46
C ALA A 20 -9.05 -13.22 14.48
N ILE A 21 -7.72 -13.15 14.26
CA ILE A 21 -7.09 -12.18 13.37
C ILE A 21 -6.24 -12.92 12.34
N VAL A 22 -6.53 -12.66 11.07
CA VAL A 22 -5.75 -13.09 9.91
C VAL A 22 -5.33 -11.84 9.17
N SER A 23 -4.10 -11.42 9.41
CA SER A 23 -3.55 -10.19 8.85
C SER A 23 -2.60 -10.45 7.69
N GLY A 24 -2.78 -9.72 6.60
CA GLY A 24 -1.95 -9.85 5.41
C GLY A 24 -2.06 -8.64 4.47
N GLY A 25 -1.37 -8.74 3.34
CA GLY A 25 -1.35 -7.71 2.29
C GLY A 25 -0.47 -6.50 2.57
N ASN A 26 -0.57 -5.52 1.69
CA ASN A 26 0.13 -4.24 1.71
C ASN A 26 -0.70 -3.17 0.97
N SER A 27 -0.16 -1.95 0.84
CA SER A 27 -0.82 -0.83 0.16
C SER A 27 -1.16 -1.07 -1.32
N ALA A 28 -0.47 -1.99 -2.01
CA ALA A 28 -0.79 -2.34 -3.40
C ALA A 28 -2.04 -3.23 -3.51
N ASN A 29 -2.56 -3.73 -2.40
CA ASN A 29 -3.80 -4.51 -2.36
C ASN A 29 -5.06 -3.63 -2.21
N HIS A 30 -4.95 -2.30 -2.32
CA HIS A 30 -6.09 -1.39 -2.23
C HIS A 30 -7.18 -1.71 -3.27
N GLU A 31 -6.81 -1.78 -4.54
CA GLU A 31 -7.77 -2.07 -5.63
C GLU A 31 -8.38 -3.48 -5.49
N TRP A 32 -7.56 -4.46 -5.07
CA TRP A 32 -8.07 -5.80 -4.73
C TRP A 32 -9.12 -5.72 -3.62
N TYR A 33 -8.86 -4.97 -2.55
CA TYR A 33 -9.79 -4.83 -1.44
C TYR A 33 -11.10 -4.14 -1.86
N GLU A 34 -11.03 -3.10 -2.70
CA GLU A 34 -12.23 -2.38 -3.18
C GLU A 34 -13.08 -3.20 -4.16
N SER A 35 -12.44 -4.02 -5.01
CA SER A 35 -13.13 -4.72 -6.11
C SER A 35 -13.42 -6.20 -5.86
N THR A 36 -12.78 -6.82 -4.86
CA THR A 36 -12.92 -8.26 -4.65
C THR A 36 -14.28 -8.62 -4.05
N GLN A 37 -14.87 -9.69 -4.59
CA GLN A 37 -16.08 -10.29 -4.00
C GLN A 37 -15.74 -11.30 -2.88
N ALA A 38 -14.46 -11.68 -2.73
CA ALA A 38 -14.04 -12.70 -1.80
C ALA A 38 -12.67 -12.38 -1.20
N VAL A 39 -12.66 -11.90 0.04
CA VAL A 39 -11.43 -11.61 0.81
C VAL A 39 -10.76 -12.87 1.39
N GLY A 40 -11.42 -14.03 1.29
CA GLY A 40 -10.96 -15.28 1.89
C GLY A 40 -11.03 -15.25 3.42
N ARG A 41 -9.96 -15.72 4.08
CA ARG A 41 -9.86 -15.70 5.55
C ARG A 41 -9.25 -14.42 6.11
N ILE A 42 -8.75 -13.54 5.27
CA ILE A 42 -8.10 -12.29 5.70
C ILE A 42 -9.16 -11.32 6.20
N ASN A 43 -9.00 -10.87 7.43
CA ASN A 43 -9.89 -9.90 8.08
C ASN A 43 -9.15 -8.65 8.58
N ASN A 44 -7.85 -8.55 8.34
CA ASN A 44 -7.04 -7.41 8.77
C ASN A 44 -5.98 -7.03 7.72
N LEU A 45 -6.36 -6.19 6.74
CA LEU A 45 -5.45 -5.72 5.69
C LEU A 45 -4.37 -4.79 6.28
N ARG A 46 -3.11 -5.00 5.89
CA ARG A 46 -2.00 -4.14 6.30
C ARG A 46 -1.82 -3.03 5.28
N LEU A 47 -2.05 -1.80 5.69
CA LEU A 47 -1.77 -0.61 4.89
C LEU A 47 -0.74 0.24 5.61
N GLY A 48 0.24 0.78 4.86
CA GLY A 48 1.29 1.63 5.41
C GLY A 48 1.44 2.86 4.54
N GLU A 49 2.12 2.70 3.40
CA GLU A 49 2.32 3.77 2.42
C GLU A 49 1.03 4.52 2.06
N ALA A 50 -0.09 3.82 1.82
CA ALA A 50 -1.33 4.48 1.42
C ALA A 50 -1.92 5.38 2.51
N ILE A 51 -1.76 5.01 3.79
CA ILE A 51 -2.20 5.84 4.92
C ILE A 51 -1.32 7.10 5.02
N LEU A 52 -0.03 6.93 4.78
CA LEU A 52 0.94 8.01 4.88
C LEU A 52 0.83 8.99 3.70
N LEU A 53 0.77 8.48 2.48
CA LEU A 53 0.81 9.29 1.25
C LEU A 53 -0.58 9.67 0.72
N GLY A 54 -1.65 9.10 1.27
CA GLY A 54 -3.02 9.36 0.85
C GLY A 54 -3.37 8.84 -0.55
N CYS A 55 -2.56 7.94 -1.12
CA CYS A 55 -2.77 7.36 -2.44
C CYS A 55 -2.57 5.84 -2.45
N GLU A 56 -3.23 5.13 -3.36
CA GLU A 56 -2.92 3.71 -3.57
C GLU A 56 -1.55 3.53 -4.23
N ALA A 57 -0.92 2.38 -4.01
CA ALA A 57 0.51 2.19 -4.29
C ALA A 57 0.86 1.88 -5.75
N ILE A 58 -0.10 1.47 -6.59
CA ILE A 58 0.12 1.03 -7.97
C ILE A 58 -0.02 2.21 -8.95
N ASN A 59 -1.20 2.84 -9.02
CA ASN A 59 -1.52 3.90 -9.99
C ASN A 59 -1.45 5.30 -9.38
N ARG A 60 -1.05 5.43 -8.11
CA ARG A 60 -0.98 6.67 -7.32
C ARG A 60 -2.30 7.45 -7.26
N GLN A 61 -3.44 6.77 -7.39
CA GLN A 61 -4.75 7.41 -7.26
C GLN A 61 -5.03 7.80 -5.80
N PRO A 62 -5.61 8.98 -5.56
CA PRO A 62 -5.98 9.39 -4.20
C PRO A 62 -6.99 8.41 -3.58
N VAL A 63 -6.75 8.03 -2.32
CA VAL A 63 -7.71 7.26 -1.53
C VAL A 63 -8.74 8.23 -0.96
N PRO A 64 -10.06 7.99 -1.16
CA PRO A 64 -11.10 8.88 -0.66
C PRO A 64 -10.97 9.16 0.85
N GLY A 65 -10.99 10.44 1.23
CA GLY A 65 -10.89 10.87 2.63
C GLY A 65 -9.46 11.01 3.17
N LEU A 66 -8.42 10.67 2.41
CA LEU A 66 -7.02 10.90 2.82
C LEU A 66 -6.43 12.15 2.19
N HIS A 67 -5.45 12.75 2.88
CA HIS A 67 -4.67 13.87 2.37
C HIS A 67 -3.42 13.38 1.63
N THR A 68 -3.14 13.93 0.46
CA THR A 68 -1.97 13.58 -0.38
C THR A 68 -0.75 14.46 -0.16
N HIS A 69 -0.88 15.51 0.65
CA HIS A 69 0.16 16.47 0.98
C HIS A 69 0.60 16.37 2.46
N ALA A 70 0.56 15.17 3.04
CA ALA A 70 0.90 14.94 4.45
C ALA A 70 2.40 15.16 4.75
N PHE A 71 3.27 14.96 3.75
CA PHE A 71 4.70 15.18 3.86
C PHE A 71 5.15 16.34 2.99
N GLN A 72 6.01 17.17 3.56
CA GLN A 72 6.72 18.23 2.86
C GLN A 72 8.19 18.14 3.24
N LEU A 73 9.06 18.11 2.24
CA LEU A 73 10.51 18.24 2.45
C LEU A 73 10.86 19.71 2.34
N VAL A 74 11.34 20.29 3.45
CA VAL A 74 11.84 21.67 3.49
C VAL A 74 13.36 21.62 3.58
N ALA A 75 14.04 22.23 2.62
CA ALA A 75 15.49 22.28 2.56
C ALA A 75 15.96 23.62 1.97
N GLU A 76 17.16 24.04 2.37
CA GLU A 76 17.83 25.21 1.82
C GLU A 76 18.45 24.89 0.46
N VAL A 77 18.38 25.83 -0.48
CA VAL A 77 19.13 25.76 -1.73
C VAL A 77 20.59 26.13 -1.44
N ILE A 78 21.49 25.16 -1.52
CA ILE A 78 22.92 25.36 -1.21
C ILE A 78 23.79 25.64 -2.45
N GLU A 79 23.31 25.30 -3.64
CA GLU A 79 23.99 25.54 -4.92
C GLU A 79 22.96 25.68 -6.05
N SER A 80 23.24 26.54 -7.02
CA SER A 80 22.49 26.66 -8.28
C SER A 80 23.49 26.84 -9.42
N LYS A 81 23.34 26.05 -10.50
CA LYS A 81 24.24 26.07 -11.65
C LYS A 81 23.48 26.41 -12.92
N ASP A 82 23.93 27.44 -13.63
CA ASP A 82 23.36 27.79 -14.93
C ASP A 82 23.66 26.72 -15.98
N LYS A 83 22.65 26.36 -16.77
CA LYS A 83 22.80 25.43 -17.89
C LYS A 83 23.60 26.11 -19.00
N ALA A 84 24.71 25.50 -19.41
CA ALA A 84 25.48 25.97 -20.55
C ALA A 84 24.62 25.93 -21.83
N LEU A 85 24.56 27.05 -22.53
CA LEU A 85 23.91 27.14 -23.84
C LEU A 85 24.72 26.29 -24.83
N VAL A 86 24.06 25.30 -25.44
CA VAL A 86 24.64 24.55 -26.55
C VAL A 86 24.27 25.29 -27.82
N THR A 87 25.27 25.79 -28.56
CA THR A 87 25.05 26.30 -29.92
C THR A 87 24.67 25.12 -30.80
N LEU A 88 23.41 25.07 -31.25
CA LEU A 88 22.98 24.13 -32.29
C LEU A 88 23.76 24.46 -33.58
N ARG A 89 24.46 23.46 -34.13
CA ARG A 89 25.12 23.55 -35.45
C ARG A 89 24.16 23.17 -36.55
#